data_AF-A0A7S2ECM7-F1
#
_entry.id   AF-A0A7S2ECM7-F1
#
_cell.length_a   1.000
_cell.length_b   1.000
_cell.length_c   1.000
_cell.angle_alpha   90.00
_cell.angle_beta   90.00
_cell.angle_gamma   90.00
#
_symmetry.space_group_name_H-M   'P 1'
#
loop_
_entity.id
_entity.type
_entity.pdbx_description
1 polymer ?
#
loop_
_entity_poly.entity_id
_entity_poly.type
_entity_poly.pdbx_seq_one_letter_code
_entity_poly.pdbx_strand_id
1 'polypeptide(L)'
;SAAPFGPLLVPELKKVAENVQFDDIRDSALAALKALTKALGHSSVDEAVSAVMADEAARVEEEQRRIEEERNAELAREEAHRVKEEEERRMFKEAMEAQRLLDNLAAQQEEEKKQEEAKKREKQKKSTKSTGGKCQGCGLKKCRKTCLFYAGN
;
A
#
# COMPACT_ATOMS: atom_id res chain seq x y z
N SER A 1 2.83 -25.77 49.63
CA SER A 1 2.43 -25.02 48.42
C SER A 1 1.15 -24.26 48.74
N ALA A 2 1.18 -22.92 48.73
CA ALA A 2 -0.04 -22.14 48.82
C ALA A 2 -0.90 -22.45 47.58
N ALA A 3 -2.20 -22.68 47.76
CA ALA A 3 -3.11 -23.00 46.67
C ALA A 3 -3.10 -21.88 45.61
N PRO A 4 -3.31 -22.18 44.31
CA PRO A 4 -3.18 -21.22 43.21
C PRO A 4 -4.12 -20.01 43.34
N PHE A 5 -5.17 -20.12 44.14
CA PHE A 5 -6.15 -19.07 44.39
C PHE A 5 -5.83 -18.20 45.61
N GLY A 6 -4.81 -18.56 46.40
CA GLY A 6 -4.49 -17.86 47.65
C GLY A 6 -4.31 -16.35 47.48
N PRO A 7 -3.47 -15.88 46.55
CA PRO A 7 -3.29 -14.44 46.30
C PRO A 7 -4.59 -13.76 45.81
N LEU A 8 -5.39 -14.42 44.98
CA LEU A 8 -6.64 -13.89 44.44
C LEU A 8 -7.75 -13.72 45.49
N LEU A 9 -7.72 -14.52 46.56
CA LEU A 9 -8.71 -14.48 47.63
C LEU A 9 -8.45 -13.38 48.66
N VAL A 10 -7.22 -12.83 48.73
CA VAL A 10 -6.86 -11.81 49.72
C VAL A 10 -7.70 -10.52 49.57
N PRO A 11 -7.82 -9.91 48.37
CA PRO A 11 -8.66 -8.72 48.20
C PRO A 11 -10.15 -9.00 48.44
N GLU A 12 -10.66 -10.17 48.03
CA GLU A 12 -12.07 -10.53 48.20
C GLU A 12 -12.43 -10.78 49.66
N LEU A 13 -11.58 -11.48 50.41
CA LEU A 13 -11.77 -11.68 51.86
C LEU A 13 -11.68 -10.37 52.63
N LYS A 14 -10.84 -9.41 52.20
CA LYS A 14 -10.80 -8.06 52.78
C LYS A 14 -12.12 -7.32 52.55
N LYS A 15 -12.66 -7.34 51.33
CA LYS A 15 -13.98 -6.74 51.03
C LYS A 15 -15.10 -7.36 51.87
N VAL A 16 -15.11 -8.68 52.05
CA VAL A 16 -16.10 -9.37 52.89
C VAL A 16 -15.96 -8.93 54.35
N ALA A 17 -14.74 -8.88 54.88
CA ALA A 17 -14.49 -8.45 56.26
C ALA A 17 -14.88 -6.98 56.52
N GLU A 18 -14.77 -6.10 55.53
CA GLU A 18 -15.08 -4.68 55.68
C GLU A 18 -16.56 -4.34 55.46
N ASN A 19 -17.27 -5.10 54.61
CA ASN A 19 -18.61 -4.73 54.15
C ASN A 19 -19.74 -5.62 54.68
N VAL A 20 -19.44 -6.76 55.30
CA VAL A 20 -20.48 -7.65 55.84
C VAL A 20 -20.94 -7.19 57.23
N GLN A 21 -22.27 -7.08 57.39
CA GLN A 21 -22.93 -6.67 58.64
C GLN A 21 -23.08 -7.81 59.65
N PHE A 22 -22.94 -9.07 59.22
CA PHE A 22 -23.02 -10.24 60.09
C PHE A 22 -21.68 -10.50 60.78
N ASP A 23 -21.65 -10.34 62.09
CA ASP A 23 -20.43 -10.46 62.90
C ASP A 23 -19.76 -11.83 62.76
N ASP A 24 -20.52 -12.93 62.76
CA ASP A 24 -19.99 -14.29 62.60
C ASP A 24 -19.27 -14.51 61.25
N ILE A 25 -19.81 -13.92 60.18
CA ILE A 25 -19.24 -14.00 58.83
C ILE A 25 -18.00 -13.11 58.75
N ARG A 26 -18.06 -11.91 59.33
CA ARG A 26 -16.93 -10.98 59.39
C ARG A 26 -15.74 -11.58 60.14
N ASP A 27 -15.97 -12.21 61.29
CA ASP A 27 -14.93 -12.81 62.11
C ASP A 27 -14.31 -14.03 61.44
N SER A 28 -15.14 -14.85 60.78
CA SER A 28 -14.69 -15.97 59.95
C SER A 28 -13.83 -15.49 58.77
N ALA A 29 -14.23 -14.40 58.10
CA ALA A 29 -13.49 -13.81 56.99
C ALA A 29 -12.15 -13.22 57.46
N LEU A 30 -12.11 -12.52 58.59
CA LEU A 30 -10.88 -11.99 59.19
C LEU A 30 -9.91 -13.08 59.61
N ALA A 31 -10.41 -14.19 60.17
CA ALA A 31 -9.60 -15.34 60.54
C ALA A 31 -8.98 -16.00 59.29
N ALA A 32 -9.78 -16.22 58.25
CA ALA A 32 -9.32 -16.75 56.98
C ALA A 32 -8.29 -15.83 56.31
N LEU A 33 -8.54 -14.52 56.31
CA LEU A 33 -7.64 -13.50 55.74
C LEU A 33 -6.29 -13.45 56.45
N LYS A 34 -6.27 -13.52 57.79
CA LYS A 34 -5.02 -13.59 58.58
C LYS A 34 -4.24 -14.87 58.33
N ALA A 35 -4.93 -16.01 58.30
CA ALA A 35 -4.31 -17.30 57.99
C ALA A 35 -3.69 -17.32 56.59
N LEU A 36 -4.40 -16.75 55.62
CA LEU A 36 -3.97 -16.65 54.22
C LEU A 36 -2.79 -15.68 54.06
N THR A 37 -2.85 -14.49 54.65
CA THR A 37 -1.76 -13.50 54.67
C THR A 37 -0.46 -14.12 55.20
N LYS A 38 -0.55 -14.88 56.30
CA LYS A 38 0.58 -15.61 56.88
C LYS A 38 1.08 -16.75 55.99
N ALA A 39 0.17 -17.51 55.37
CA ALA A 39 0.52 -18.59 54.46
C ALA A 39 1.21 -18.10 53.17
N LEU A 40 0.91 -16.87 52.74
CA LEU A 40 1.55 -16.18 51.63
C LEU A 40 2.85 -15.47 52.03
N GLY A 41 3.17 -15.39 53.33
CA GLY A 41 4.41 -14.82 53.83
C GLY A 41 4.42 -13.30 53.99
N HIS A 42 3.26 -12.65 53.93
CA HIS A 42 3.15 -11.19 54.12
C HIS A 42 3.04 -10.84 55.62
N SER A 43 3.55 -9.66 55.99
CA SER A 43 3.52 -9.17 57.38
C SER A 43 2.18 -8.54 57.75
N SER A 44 1.41 -8.08 56.76
CA SER A 44 0.08 -7.47 56.94
C SER A 44 -0.86 -7.78 55.79
N VAL A 45 -2.16 -7.64 56.04
CA VAL A 45 -3.21 -7.79 55.01
C VAL A 45 -3.04 -6.75 53.91
N ASP A 46 -2.67 -5.52 54.27
CA ASP A 46 -2.47 -4.44 53.30
C ASP A 46 -1.27 -4.73 52.38
N GLU A 47 -0.18 -5.25 52.93
CA GLU A 47 0.96 -5.70 52.13
C GLU A 47 0.57 -6.83 51.17
N ALA A 48 -0.23 -7.80 51.63
CA ALA A 48 -0.72 -8.89 50.78
C ALA A 48 -1.62 -8.38 49.64
N VAL A 49 -2.51 -7.42 49.91
CA VAL A 49 -3.36 -6.79 48.89
C VAL A 49 -2.51 -5.99 47.89
N SER A 50 -1.58 -5.17 48.38
CA SER A 50 -0.70 -4.37 47.54
C SER A 50 0.19 -5.23 46.65
N ALA A 51 0.71 -6.35 47.16
CA ALA A 51 1.52 -7.28 46.39
C ALA A 51 0.72 -7.92 45.24
N VAL A 52 -0.52 -8.33 45.50
CA VAL A 52 -1.41 -8.90 44.47
C VAL A 52 -1.75 -7.86 43.39
N MET A 53 -2.10 -6.65 43.81
CA MET A 53 -2.42 -5.56 42.88
C MET A 53 -1.22 -5.14 42.04
N ALA A 54 -0.01 -5.13 42.61
CA ALA A 54 1.22 -4.80 41.89
C ALA A 54 1.58 -5.89 40.86
N ASP A 55 1.44 -7.16 41.20
CA ASP A 55 1.66 -8.28 40.26
C ASP A 55 0.64 -8.24 39.12
N GLU A 56 -0.64 -8.03 39.42
CA GLU A 56 -1.69 -7.89 38.41
C GLU A 56 -1.45 -6.68 37.50
N ALA A 57 -1.09 -5.53 38.07
CA ALA A 57 -0.76 -4.33 37.30
C ALA A 57 0.43 -4.56 36.36
N ALA A 58 1.50 -5.22 36.84
CA ALA A 58 2.67 -5.53 36.02
C ALA A 58 2.31 -6.47 34.85
N ARG A 59 1.47 -7.49 35.10
CA ARG A 59 1.00 -8.42 34.05
C ARG A 59 0.13 -7.72 33.01
N VAL A 60 -0.76 -6.83 33.46
CA VAL A 60 -1.61 -6.02 32.56
C VAL A 60 -0.76 -5.05 31.74
N GLU A 61 0.23 -4.40 32.35
CA GLU A 61 1.15 -3.50 31.64
C GLU A 61 1.97 -4.24 30.57
N GLU A 62 2.50 -5.41 30.90
CA GLU A 62 3.23 -6.25 29.94
C GLU A 62 2.34 -6.70 28.79
N GLU A 63 1.10 -7.10 29.07
CA GLU A 63 0.15 -7.50 28.04
C GLU A 63 -0.27 -6.31 27.17
N GLN A 64 -0.53 -5.14 27.76
CA GLN A 64 -0.83 -3.92 27.03
C GLN A 64 0.32 -3.51 26.12
N ARG A 65 1.56 -3.58 26.61
CA ARG A 65 2.76 -3.31 25.80
C ARG A 65 2.85 -4.26 24.62
N ARG A 66 2.62 -5.57 24.82
CA ARG A 66 2.62 -6.56 23.74
C ARG A 66 1.55 -6.27 22.69
N ILE A 67 0.34 -5.93 23.13
CA ILE A 67 -0.77 -5.57 22.24
C ILE A 67 -0.43 -4.32 21.43
N GLU A 68 0.17 -3.31 22.07
CA GLU A 68 0.57 -2.08 21.39
C GLU A 68 1.69 -2.31 20.37
N GLU A 69 2.70 -3.11 20.72
CA GLU A 69 3.77 -3.50 19.80
C GLU A 69 3.23 -4.22 18.56
N GLU A 70 2.30 -5.17 18.75
CA GLU A 70 1.66 -5.90 17.65
C GLU A 70 0.84 -4.96 16.75
N ARG A 71 0.02 -4.08 17.35
CA ARG A 71 -0.76 -3.08 16.62
C ARG A 71 0.15 -2.14 15.81
N ASN A 72 1.23 -1.66 16.41
CA ASN A 72 2.16 -0.75 15.74
C ASN A 72 2.90 -1.46 14.60
N ALA A 73 3.25 -2.74 14.76
CA ALA A 73 3.86 -3.54 13.70
C ALA A 73 2.89 -3.81 12.53
N GLU A 74 1.60 -4.01 12.81
CA GLU A 74 0.57 -4.13 11.77
C GLU A 74 0.39 -2.82 10.99
N LEU A 75 0.24 -1.70 11.69
CA LEU A 75 0.13 -0.37 11.06
C LEU A 75 1.35 -0.05 10.19
N ALA A 76 2.56 -0.38 10.65
CA ALA A 76 3.77 -0.19 9.85
C ALA A 76 3.78 -1.06 8.58
N ARG A 77 3.25 -2.29 8.64
CA ARG A 77 3.12 -3.17 7.47
C ARG A 77 2.08 -2.65 6.48
N GLU A 78 0.93 -2.19 6.96
CA GLU A 78 -0.12 -1.61 6.12
C GLU A 78 0.36 -0.35 5.42
N GLU A 79 1.03 0.56 6.14
CA GLU A 79 1.58 1.78 5.57
C GLU A 79 2.63 1.46 4.49
N ALA A 80 3.55 0.53 4.78
CA ALA A 80 4.54 0.08 3.81
C ALA A 80 3.90 -0.56 2.57
N HIS A 81 2.78 -1.27 2.72
CA HIS A 81 2.03 -1.82 1.61
C HIS A 81 1.38 -0.70 0.78
N ARG A 82 0.72 0.25 1.44
CA ARG A 82 0.08 1.39 0.78
C ARG A 82 1.06 2.20 -0.05
N VAL A 83 2.24 2.51 0.50
CA VAL A 83 3.28 3.24 -0.23
C VAL A 83 3.74 2.46 -1.46
N LYS A 84 3.94 1.13 -1.34
CA LYS A 84 4.31 0.29 -2.48
C LYS A 84 3.22 0.26 -3.55
N GLU A 85 1.96 0.08 -3.19
CA GLU A 85 0.84 0.10 -4.14
C GLU A 85 0.71 1.46 -4.86
N GLU A 86 0.91 2.56 -4.14
CA GLU A 86 0.90 3.90 -4.73
C GLU A 86 2.06 4.10 -5.73
N GLU A 87 3.27 3.62 -5.38
CA GLU A 87 4.42 3.65 -6.28
C GLU A 87 4.21 2.78 -7.52
N GLU A 88 3.72 1.55 -7.37
CA GLU A 88 3.39 0.66 -8.49
C GLU A 88 2.33 1.28 -9.40
N ARG A 89 1.30 1.89 -8.82
CA ARG A 89 0.25 2.59 -9.58
C ARG A 89 0.80 3.80 -10.33
N ARG A 90 1.73 4.55 -9.73
CA ARG A 90 2.40 5.68 -10.40
C ARG A 90 3.23 5.17 -11.59
N MET A 91 4.08 4.17 -11.36
CA MET A 91 4.91 3.56 -12.40
C MET A 91 4.07 3.00 -13.55
N PHE A 92 2.93 2.37 -13.25
CA PHE A 92 2.01 1.87 -14.26
C PHE A 92 1.39 2.99 -15.10
N LYS A 93 0.95 4.09 -14.46
CA LYS A 93 0.43 5.26 -15.19
C LYS A 93 1.49 5.87 -16.11
N GLU A 94 2.71 6.04 -15.61
CA GLU A 94 3.83 6.55 -16.39
C GLU A 94 4.15 5.64 -17.59
N ALA A 95 4.17 4.32 -17.39
CA ALA A 95 4.38 3.36 -18.46
C ALA A 95 3.28 3.40 -19.53
N MET A 96 2.02 3.52 -19.11
CA MET A 96 0.88 3.65 -20.04
C MET A 96 0.92 4.95 -20.83
N GLU A 97 1.30 6.06 -20.19
CA GLU A 97 1.48 7.33 -20.87
C GLU A 97 2.65 7.28 -21.86
N ALA A 98 3.78 6.69 -21.47
CA ALA A 98 4.91 6.47 -22.36
C ALA A 98 4.49 5.66 -23.59
N GLN A 99 3.73 4.57 -23.41
CA GLN A 99 3.21 3.77 -24.53
C GLN A 99 2.32 4.61 -25.46
N ARG A 100 1.38 5.39 -24.89
CA ARG A 100 0.52 6.28 -25.68
C ARG A 100 1.33 7.29 -26.51
N LEU A 101 2.40 7.85 -25.94
CA LEU A 101 3.28 8.78 -26.64
C LEU A 101 4.05 8.08 -27.79
N LEU A 102 4.52 6.85 -27.57
CA LEU A 102 5.15 6.05 -28.61
C LEU A 102 4.18 5.75 -29.77
N ASP A 103 2.94 5.40 -29.45
CA ASP A 103 1.92 5.13 -30.47
C ASP A 103 1.60 6.39 -31.29
N ASN A 104 1.49 7.55 -30.63
CA ASN A 104 1.29 8.84 -31.31
C ASN A 104 2.45 9.20 -32.24
N LEU A 105 3.69 8.98 -31.80
CA LEU A 105 4.88 9.22 -32.62
C LEU A 105 4.90 8.28 -33.84
N ALA A 106 4.56 7.01 -33.65
CA ALA A 106 4.45 6.05 -34.75
C ALA A 106 3.39 6.46 -35.78
N ALA A 107 2.22 6.91 -35.31
CA ALA A 107 1.15 7.42 -36.17
C ALA A 107 1.58 8.66 -36.95
N GLN A 108 2.26 9.62 -36.31
CA GLN A 108 2.80 10.81 -36.98
C GLN A 108 3.83 10.44 -38.05
N GLN A 109 4.75 9.52 -37.75
CA GLN A 109 5.72 9.06 -38.75
C GLN A 109 5.06 8.34 -39.94
N GLU A 110 3.98 7.60 -39.72
CA GLU A 110 3.21 6.97 -40.80
C GLU A 110 2.48 8.02 -41.66
N GLU A 111 1.86 9.01 -41.02
CA GLU A 111 1.22 10.15 -41.69
C GLU A 111 2.21 10.91 -42.56
N GLU A 112 3.40 11.22 -42.03
CA GLU A 112 4.48 11.89 -42.75
C GLU A 112 4.94 11.08 -43.96
N LYS A 113 5.15 9.76 -43.80
CA LYS A 113 5.47 8.87 -44.91
C LYS A 113 4.40 8.89 -45.99
N LYS A 114 3.12 8.80 -45.62
CA LYS A 114 1.98 8.89 -46.56
C LYS A 114 1.96 10.25 -47.28
N GLN A 115 2.19 11.34 -46.56
CA GLN A 115 2.26 12.68 -47.14
C GLN A 115 3.44 12.84 -48.10
N GLU A 116 4.62 12.32 -47.76
CA GLU A 116 5.78 12.33 -48.65
C GLU A 116 5.53 11.51 -49.92
N GLU A 117 4.94 10.32 -49.80
CA GLU A 117 4.56 9.49 -50.94
C GLU A 117 3.52 10.18 -51.82
N ALA A 118 2.50 10.82 -51.22
CA ALA A 118 1.51 11.59 -51.95
C ALA A 118 2.17 12.78 -52.67
N LYS A 119 3.07 13.52 -52.02
CA LYS A 119 3.85 14.60 -52.64
C LYS A 119 4.71 14.08 -53.81
N LYS A 120 5.35 12.92 -53.67
CA LYS A 120 6.12 12.27 -54.75
C LYS A 120 5.21 11.88 -55.91
N ARG A 121 4.05 11.27 -55.64
CA ARG A 121 3.04 10.92 -56.66
C ARG A 121 2.50 12.14 -57.41
N GLU A 122 2.16 13.22 -56.70
CA GLU A 122 1.68 14.47 -57.32
C GLU A 122 2.77 15.13 -58.18
N LYS A 123 4.04 15.15 -57.72
CA LYS A 123 5.16 15.61 -58.55
C LYS A 123 5.33 14.77 -59.81
N GLN A 124 5.17 13.45 -59.72
CA GLN A 124 5.22 12.56 -60.89
C GLN A 124 4.07 12.80 -61.87
N LYS A 125 2.84 13.04 -61.39
CA LYS A 125 1.69 13.39 -62.25
C LYS A 125 1.87 14.73 -62.98
N LYS A 126 2.46 15.73 -62.31
CA LYS A 126 2.73 17.05 -62.90
C LYS A 126 3.95 17.07 -63.82
N SER A 127 4.79 16.04 -63.78
CA SER A 127 5.98 15.92 -64.66
C SER A 127 5.57 15.54 -66.08
N THR A 128 6.04 16.31 -67.06
CA THR A 128 5.87 16.01 -68.49
C THR A 128 6.74 14.83 -68.97
N LYS A 129 7.67 14.35 -68.13
CA LYS A 129 8.53 13.20 -68.39
C LYS A 129 8.22 12.05 -67.44
N SER A 130 8.23 10.82 -67.96
CA SER A 130 8.15 9.58 -67.19
C SER A 130 9.47 9.27 -66.48
N THR A 131 9.44 8.31 -65.57
CA THR A 131 10.62 7.82 -64.81
C THR A 131 11.80 7.39 -65.69
N GLY A 132 11.56 7.01 -66.96
CA GLY A 132 12.61 6.71 -67.95
C GLY A 132 13.11 7.90 -68.78
N GLY A 133 12.72 9.13 -68.43
CA GLY A 133 13.09 10.36 -69.15
C GLY A 133 12.37 10.55 -70.50
N LYS A 134 11.35 9.73 -70.80
CA LYS A 134 10.52 9.82 -72.01
C LYS A 134 9.34 10.78 -71.77
N CYS A 135 8.93 11.55 -72.77
CA CYS A 135 7.74 12.39 -72.69
C CYS A 135 6.49 11.54 -72.41
N GLN A 136 5.64 11.92 -71.45
CA GLN A 136 4.44 11.16 -71.09
C GLN A 136 3.37 11.16 -72.19
N GLY A 137 3.30 12.20 -73.02
CA GLY A 137 2.29 12.29 -74.09
C GLY A 137 2.66 11.54 -75.37
N CYS A 138 3.93 11.56 -75.78
CA CYS A 138 4.37 10.96 -77.07
C CYS A 138 5.40 9.83 -76.94
N GLY A 139 5.84 9.49 -75.73
CA GLY A 139 6.74 8.35 -75.45
C GLY A 139 8.19 8.52 -75.90
N LEU A 140 8.56 9.65 -76.51
CA LEU A 140 9.90 9.91 -77.04
C LEU A 140 10.83 10.56 -76.00
N LYS A 141 12.13 10.24 -76.03
CA LYS A 141 13.15 10.87 -75.16
C LYS A 141 13.42 12.36 -75.48
N LYS A 142 13.28 12.76 -76.74
CA LYS A 142 13.36 14.15 -77.21
C LYS A 142 12.07 14.48 -77.95
N CYS A 143 11.48 15.64 -77.66
CA CYS A 143 10.30 16.11 -78.38
C CYS A 143 10.67 16.45 -79.83
N ARG A 144 9.83 16.03 -80.79
CA ARG A 144 9.97 16.45 -82.18
C ARG A 144 9.53 17.91 -82.30
N LYS A 145 10.15 18.69 -83.19
CA LYS A 145 9.77 20.10 -83.46
C LYS A 145 8.30 20.28 -83.90
N THR A 146 7.66 19.21 -84.37
CA THR A 146 6.25 19.17 -84.77
C THR A 146 5.29 18.82 -83.63
N CYS A 147 5.79 18.62 -82.40
CA CYS A 147 4.95 18.28 -81.26
C CYS A 147 4.17 19.50 -80.79
N LEU A 148 2.85 19.34 -80.58
CA LEU A 148 1.94 20.41 -80.15
C LEU A 148 2.32 21.04 -78.79
N PHE A 149 3.06 20.30 -77.97
CA PHE A 149 3.53 20.73 -76.64
C PHE A 149 5.03 21.05 -76.63
N TYR A 150 5.65 21.24 -77.80
CA TYR A 150 7.04 21.69 -77.92
C TYR A 150 7.15 23.16 -77.53
N ALA A 151 7.45 23.43 -76.26
CA ALA A 151 7.89 24.75 -75.82
C ALA A 151 9.27 25.00 -76.43
N GLY A 152 9.33 25.77 -77.51
CA GLY A 152 10.58 26.07 -78.20
C GLY A 152 11.59 26.76 -77.28
N ASN A 153 12.55 25.98 -76.78
CA ASN A 153 13.96 26.33 -76.60
C ASN A 153 14.76 25.03 -76.72
#